data_AF-A0A7S0EW17-F1
#
_entry.id   AF-A0A7S0EW17-F1
#
_cell.length_a   1.000
_cell.length_b   1.000
_cell.length_c   1.000
_cell.angle_alpha   90.00
_cell.angle_beta   90.00
_cell.angle_gamma   90.00
#
_symmetry.space_group_name_H-M   'P 1'
#
loop_
_entity.id
_entity.type
_entity.pdbx_description
1 polymer ?
#
loop_
_entity_poly.entity_id
_entity_poly.type
_entity_poly.pdbx_seq_one_letter_code
_entity_poly.pdbx_strand_id
1 'polypeptide(L)'
;SAVSGGGRDFDVSCSLQCNSSQDGAQVAIVLGVRTTNPANMLVISFSPVPKVWRLERVENGCSESMQERTDRSVKLSSFVSVLVQVRGNSLSVSGDGKSIFSDLQLPDGSLQGQVGIGAMLARASFRNWKVSSAGQGGQQGSGGAEAIRPVFPPQGKYTGDDAKFVDMIERDILDRKLSTKWEDVAKLDDAKRILQEAVVLPLLMPDVYTGIREP
;
A
#
# COMPACT_ATOMS: atom_id res chain seq x y z
N SER A 1 3.59 -41.13 -3.24
CA SER A 1 4.31 -39.87 -2.99
C SER A 1 3.68 -38.76 -3.81
N ALA A 2 2.72 -38.03 -3.25
CA ALA A 2 2.16 -36.83 -3.87
C ALA A 2 2.81 -35.63 -3.18
N VAL A 3 3.70 -34.94 -3.89
CA VAL A 3 4.22 -33.64 -3.45
C VAL A 3 3.13 -32.63 -3.78
N SER A 4 2.23 -32.37 -2.83
CA SER A 4 1.25 -31.29 -2.95
C SER A 4 2.00 -29.95 -2.95
N GLY A 5 1.80 -29.17 -3.99
CA GLY A 5 2.55 -27.95 -4.28
C GLY A 5 2.49 -26.95 -3.12
N GLY A 6 3.62 -26.79 -2.43
CA GLY A 6 3.78 -25.85 -1.33
C GLY A 6 3.45 -24.43 -1.79
N GLY A 7 2.52 -23.78 -1.07
CA GLY A 7 2.42 -22.32 -1.09
C GLY A 7 3.80 -21.75 -0.76
N ARG A 8 4.21 -20.69 -1.48
CA ARG A 8 5.48 -20.02 -1.18
C ARG A 8 5.35 -19.33 0.17
N ASP A 9 6.33 -19.54 1.04
CA ASP A 9 6.40 -18.81 2.30
C ASP A 9 6.85 -17.37 2.03
N PHE A 10 6.09 -16.41 2.53
CA PHE A 10 6.41 -14.99 2.40
C PHE A 10 5.90 -14.20 3.60
N ASP A 11 6.47 -13.01 3.74
CA ASP A 11 6.08 -12.01 4.72
C ASP A 11 5.64 -10.75 3.99
N VAL A 12 4.59 -10.12 4.51
CA VAL A 12 4.15 -8.78 4.12
C VAL A 12 4.31 -7.87 5.33
N SER A 13 5.07 -6.80 5.17
CA SER A 13 5.27 -5.81 6.24
C SER A 13 4.92 -4.41 5.76
N CYS A 14 4.26 -3.62 6.60
CA CYS A 14 4.05 -2.20 6.36
C CYS A 14 3.79 -1.44 7.67
N SER A 15 3.99 -0.13 7.66
CA SER A 15 3.45 0.77 8.69
C SER A 15 2.13 1.35 8.20
N LEU A 16 1.05 1.05 8.91
CA LEU A 16 -0.32 1.46 8.59
C LEU A 16 -0.79 2.55 9.56
N GLN A 17 -1.32 3.64 9.04
CA GLN A 17 -2.02 4.66 9.82
C GLN A 17 -3.42 4.85 9.23
N CYS A 18 -4.44 4.95 10.10
CA CYS A 18 -5.79 5.32 9.72
C CYS A 18 -6.25 6.54 10.52
N ASN A 19 -6.69 7.57 9.80
CA ASN A 19 -7.14 8.87 10.33
C ASN A 19 -8.66 9.05 10.20
N SER A 20 -9.39 7.99 9.84
CA SER A 20 -10.85 8.05 9.72
C SER A 20 -11.52 7.74 11.05
N SER A 21 -12.53 8.53 11.39
CA SER A 21 -13.44 8.30 12.50
C SER A 21 -14.86 7.98 12.02
N GLN A 22 -15.05 7.77 10.72
CA GLN A 22 -16.34 7.39 10.17
C GLN A 22 -16.65 5.92 10.46
N ASP A 23 -17.90 5.65 10.81
CA ASP A 23 -18.40 4.28 10.86
C ASP A 23 -18.35 3.65 9.46
N GLY A 24 -18.00 2.38 9.38
CA GLY A 24 -17.76 1.67 8.12
C GLY A 24 -16.42 2.00 7.44
N ALA A 25 -15.58 2.88 8.00
CA ALA A 25 -14.21 3.06 7.51
C ALA A 25 -13.40 1.77 7.67
N GLN A 26 -12.63 1.40 6.66
CA GLN A 26 -11.80 0.19 6.64
C GLN A 26 -10.49 0.42 5.89
N VAL A 27 -9.44 -0.17 6.40
CA VAL A 27 -8.15 -0.31 5.70
C VAL A 27 -7.82 -1.78 5.62
N ALA A 28 -7.29 -2.24 4.49
CA ALA A 28 -7.15 -3.65 4.22
C ALA A 28 -5.77 -3.98 3.65
N ILE A 29 -5.26 -5.14 4.05
CA ILE A 29 -4.20 -5.87 3.36
C ILE A 29 -4.87 -7.07 2.69
N VAL A 30 -4.72 -7.17 1.37
CA VAL A 30 -5.37 -8.20 0.56
C VAL A 30 -4.33 -9.22 0.11
N LEU A 31 -4.66 -10.50 0.20
CA LEU A 31 -3.80 -11.62 -0.16
C LEU A 31 -4.52 -12.56 -1.13
N GLY A 32 -3.74 -13.28 -1.95
CA GLY A 32 -4.24 -14.38 -2.76
C GLY A 32 -5.05 -13.95 -3.98
N VAL A 33 -4.93 -12.69 -4.43
CA VAL A 33 -5.69 -12.20 -5.60
C VAL A 33 -5.16 -12.88 -6.86
N ARG A 34 -6.01 -13.64 -7.56
CA ARG A 34 -5.65 -14.31 -8.81
C ARG A 34 -6.23 -13.56 -10.00
N THR A 35 -5.45 -13.44 -11.07
CA THR A 35 -5.92 -12.82 -12.33
C THR A 35 -7.04 -13.60 -13.00
N THR A 36 -7.12 -14.92 -12.76
CA THR A 36 -8.16 -15.80 -13.33
C THR A 36 -9.46 -15.77 -12.55
N ASN A 37 -9.42 -15.40 -11.27
CA ASN A 37 -10.59 -15.25 -10.42
C ASN A 37 -10.32 -14.18 -9.36
N PRO A 38 -10.53 -12.89 -9.69
CA PRO A 38 -10.31 -11.81 -8.75
C PRO A 38 -11.38 -11.77 -7.63
N ALA A 39 -12.46 -12.54 -7.77
CA ALA A 39 -13.52 -12.64 -6.77
C ALA A 39 -13.15 -13.54 -5.57
N ASN A 40 -11.98 -14.20 -5.63
CA ASN A 40 -11.45 -15.02 -4.55
C ASN A 40 -10.21 -14.35 -3.95
N MET A 41 -10.34 -13.88 -2.70
CA MET A 41 -9.25 -13.21 -1.99
C MET A 41 -9.41 -13.33 -0.48
N LEU A 42 -8.30 -13.19 0.23
CA LEU A 42 -8.28 -13.01 1.68
C LEU A 42 -8.05 -11.53 1.99
N VAL A 43 -8.82 -11.01 2.94
CA VAL A 43 -8.79 -9.60 3.32
C VAL A 43 -8.53 -9.52 4.82
N ILE A 44 -7.39 -8.95 5.20
CA ILE A 44 -7.11 -8.56 6.57
C ILE A 44 -7.47 -7.09 6.69
N SER A 45 -8.59 -6.77 7.34
CA SER A 45 -9.09 -5.41 7.47
C SER A 45 -8.99 -4.88 8.90
N PHE A 46 -8.80 -3.56 9.05
CA PHE A 46 -8.94 -2.85 10.30
C PHE A 46 -10.00 -1.75 10.16
N SER A 47 -11.00 -1.79 11.03
CA SER A 47 -12.00 -0.73 11.20
C SER A 47 -11.63 0.14 12.40
N PRO A 48 -11.34 1.45 12.23
CA PRO A 48 -11.01 2.36 13.34
C PRO A 48 -12.20 2.60 14.28
N VAL A 49 -13.41 2.33 13.81
CA VAL A 49 -14.65 2.32 14.58
C VAL A 49 -15.32 0.96 14.30
N PRO A 50 -15.40 0.02 15.26
CA PRO A 50 -15.13 0.16 16.71
C PRO A 50 -13.71 -0.24 17.17
N LYS A 51 -12.69 -0.15 16.30
CA LYS A 51 -11.30 -0.65 16.52
C LYS A 51 -11.21 -2.16 16.48
N VAL A 52 -11.53 -2.72 15.33
CA VAL A 52 -11.63 -4.16 15.12
C VAL A 52 -10.80 -4.57 13.92
N TRP A 53 -9.98 -5.59 14.10
CA TRP A 53 -9.34 -6.34 13.04
C TRP A 53 -10.24 -7.48 12.59
N ARG A 54 -10.37 -7.69 11.29
CA ARG A 54 -11.06 -8.85 10.71
C ARG A 54 -10.15 -9.58 9.74
N LEU A 55 -10.30 -10.89 9.69
CA LEU A 55 -9.88 -11.69 8.57
C LEU A 55 -11.13 -12.17 7.86
N GLU A 56 -11.28 -11.75 6.62
CA GLU A 56 -12.41 -12.10 5.76
C GLU A 56 -11.91 -12.91 4.57
N ARG A 57 -12.70 -13.90 4.18
CA ARG A 57 -12.53 -14.62 2.94
C ARG A 57 -13.64 -14.16 2.00
N VAL A 58 -13.24 -13.63 0.86
CA VAL A 58 -14.18 -13.24 -0.19
C VAL A 58 -14.13 -14.32 -1.25
N GLU A 59 -15.28 -14.95 -1.54
CA GLU A 59 -15.42 -15.93 -2.62
C GLU A 59 -16.69 -15.66 -3.41
N ASN A 60 -16.57 -15.65 -4.74
CA ASN A 60 -17.70 -15.41 -5.65
C ASN A 60 -18.52 -14.14 -5.28
N GLY A 61 -17.86 -13.12 -4.76
CA GLY A 61 -18.49 -11.88 -4.30
C GLY A 61 -19.18 -11.94 -2.94
N CYS A 62 -19.15 -13.09 -2.26
CA CYS A 62 -19.62 -13.24 -0.88
C CYS A 62 -18.44 -13.10 0.09
N SER A 63 -18.54 -12.19 1.07
CA SER A 63 -17.55 -12.05 2.14
C SER A 63 -17.98 -12.87 3.36
N GLU A 64 -17.08 -13.73 3.85
CA GLU A 64 -17.25 -14.49 5.08
C GLU A 64 -16.18 -14.08 6.10
N SER A 65 -16.62 -13.68 7.30
CA SER A 65 -15.71 -13.35 8.40
C SER A 65 -15.19 -14.62 9.05
N MET A 66 -13.87 -14.86 8.93
CA MET A 66 -13.21 -16.02 9.52
C MET A 66 -12.78 -15.77 10.97
N GLN A 67 -12.31 -14.54 11.26
CA GLN A 67 -11.87 -14.12 12.58
C GLN A 67 -12.14 -12.64 12.78
N GLU A 68 -12.47 -12.28 14.02
CA GLU A 68 -12.63 -10.90 14.44
C GLU A 68 -11.89 -10.68 15.77
N ARG A 69 -11.13 -9.59 15.87
CA ARG A 69 -10.44 -9.21 17.11
C ARG A 69 -10.57 -7.72 17.37
N THR A 70 -11.12 -7.37 18.53
CA THR A 70 -11.12 -5.98 19.01
C THR A 70 -9.73 -5.61 19.53
N ASP A 71 -9.19 -4.47 19.08
CA ASP A 71 -7.93 -3.92 19.53
C ASP A 71 -8.07 -2.43 19.87
N ARG A 72 -8.37 -2.15 21.13
CA ARG A 72 -8.52 -0.77 21.62
C ARG A 72 -7.20 -0.02 21.78
N SER A 73 -6.06 -0.72 21.68
CA SER A 73 -4.74 -0.12 21.85
C SER A 73 -4.31 0.72 20.65
N VAL A 74 -4.89 0.46 19.47
CA VAL A 74 -4.67 1.26 18.26
C VAL A 74 -5.24 2.68 18.46
N LYS A 75 -4.37 3.67 18.32
CA LYS A 75 -4.73 5.09 18.33
C LYS A 75 -4.96 5.56 16.89
N LEU A 76 -5.99 6.38 16.68
CA LEU A 76 -6.14 7.13 15.44
C LEU A 76 -4.88 7.98 15.22
N SER A 77 -4.48 8.18 13.97
CA SER A 77 -3.27 8.93 13.60
C SER A 77 -1.93 8.43 14.14
N SER A 78 -1.88 7.22 14.71
CA SER A 78 -0.62 6.54 14.99
C SER A 78 -0.34 5.48 13.92
N PHE A 79 0.94 5.33 13.56
CA PHE A 79 1.36 4.23 12.71
C PHE A 79 1.44 2.95 13.56
N VAL A 80 0.81 1.89 13.05
CA VAL A 80 0.94 0.52 13.56
C VAL A 80 1.83 -0.25 12.58
N SER A 81 2.86 -0.90 13.10
CA SER A 81 3.71 -1.79 12.30
C SER A 81 3.03 -3.14 12.14
N VAL A 82 2.50 -3.41 10.96
CA VAL A 82 1.79 -4.65 10.64
C VAL A 82 2.75 -5.62 9.97
N LEU A 83 2.78 -6.85 10.46
CA LEU A 83 3.50 -7.97 9.86
C LEU A 83 2.54 -9.14 9.66
N VAL A 84 2.40 -9.57 8.41
CA VAL A 84 1.67 -10.78 8.01
C VAL A 84 2.69 -11.81 7.59
N GLN A 85 2.60 -13.00 8.17
CA GLN A 85 3.51 -14.12 7.89
C GLN A 85 2.70 -15.28 7.35
N VAL A 86 3.08 -15.75 6.17
CA VAL A 86 2.47 -16.90 5.50
C VAL A 86 3.46 -18.04 5.49
N ARG A 87 3.09 -19.17 6.10
CA ARG A 87 3.92 -20.39 6.19
C ARG A 87 3.09 -21.59 5.74
N GLY A 88 3.36 -22.10 4.54
CA GLY A 88 2.54 -23.12 3.89
C GLY A 88 1.09 -22.66 3.74
N ASN A 89 0.21 -23.21 4.57
CA ASN A 89 -1.23 -22.88 4.63
C ASN A 89 -1.63 -22.10 5.88
N SER A 90 -0.66 -21.75 6.73
CA SER A 90 -0.87 -21.01 7.95
C SER A 90 -0.60 -19.53 7.75
N LEU A 91 -1.45 -18.71 8.36
CA LEU A 91 -1.34 -17.25 8.37
C LEU A 91 -1.28 -16.72 9.80
N SER A 92 -0.29 -15.88 10.07
CA SER A 92 -0.16 -15.14 11.31
C SER A 92 -0.07 -13.63 11.02
N VAL A 93 -0.74 -12.82 11.85
CA VAL A 93 -0.79 -11.36 11.72
C VAL A 93 -0.42 -10.75 13.06
N SER A 94 0.45 -9.75 13.04
CA SER A 94 0.82 -8.99 14.23
C SER A 94 0.79 -7.49 13.96
N GLY A 95 0.48 -6.72 15.00
CA GLY A 95 0.52 -5.26 15.03
C GLY A 95 1.43 -4.81 16.17
N ASP A 96 2.43 -4.00 15.87
CA ASP A 96 3.46 -3.54 16.82
C ASP A 96 4.10 -4.71 17.60
N GLY A 97 4.31 -5.84 16.93
CA GLY A 97 4.87 -7.07 17.50
C GLY A 97 3.90 -7.89 18.37
N LYS A 98 2.68 -7.40 18.61
CA LYS A 98 1.63 -8.16 19.32
C LYS A 98 0.84 -9.00 18.32
N SER A 99 0.66 -10.28 18.62
CA SER A 99 -0.18 -11.15 17.79
C SER A 99 -1.61 -10.63 17.74
N ILE A 100 -2.13 -10.43 16.52
CA ILE A 100 -3.53 -10.18 16.21
C ILE A 100 -4.19 -11.49 15.81
N PHE A 101 -3.55 -12.27 14.96
CA PHE A 101 -4.00 -13.61 14.57
C PHE A 101 -2.79 -14.53 14.58
N SER A 102 -2.93 -15.74 15.14
CA SER A 102 -1.82 -16.70 15.23
C SER A 102 -2.23 -18.00 14.58
N ASP A 103 -1.36 -18.51 13.72
CA ASP A 103 -1.42 -19.86 13.15
C ASP A 103 -2.80 -20.24 12.56
N LEU A 104 -3.42 -19.31 11.83
CA LEU A 104 -4.71 -19.56 11.21
C LEU A 104 -4.54 -20.48 10.01
N GLN A 105 -5.08 -21.68 10.12
CA GLN A 105 -5.11 -22.66 9.04
C GLN A 105 -6.11 -22.21 7.98
N LEU A 106 -5.61 -21.99 6.77
CA LEU A 106 -6.40 -21.61 5.61
C LEU A 106 -6.62 -22.83 4.70
N PRO A 107 -7.62 -22.82 3.82
CA PRO A 107 -7.75 -23.83 2.79
C PRO A 107 -6.63 -23.75 1.74
N ASP A 108 -6.34 -24.89 1.11
CA ASP A 108 -5.30 -24.97 0.08
C ASP A 108 -5.52 -23.97 -1.06
N GLY A 109 -4.44 -23.27 -1.40
CA GLY A 109 -4.43 -22.34 -2.52
C GLY A 109 -5.00 -20.95 -2.22
N SER A 110 -5.54 -20.69 -1.02
CA SER A 110 -6.03 -19.36 -0.62
C SER A 110 -4.93 -18.28 -0.57
N LEU A 111 -3.66 -18.69 -0.51
CA LEU A 111 -2.51 -17.80 -0.38
C LEU A 111 -1.68 -17.66 -1.67
N GLN A 112 -2.15 -18.26 -2.77
CA GLN A 112 -1.50 -18.12 -4.07
C GLN A 112 -2.10 -16.94 -4.83
N GLY A 113 -1.30 -15.92 -5.11
CA GLY A 113 -1.73 -14.77 -5.90
C GLY A 113 -0.93 -13.52 -5.61
N GLN A 114 -1.46 -12.39 -6.06
CA GLN A 114 -0.93 -11.08 -5.75
C GLN A 114 -1.35 -10.67 -4.33
N VAL A 115 -0.56 -9.75 -3.78
CA VAL A 115 -0.83 -9.09 -2.51
C VAL A 115 -1.00 -7.61 -2.76
N GLY A 116 -1.85 -6.95 -1.98
CA GLY A 116 -2.17 -5.55 -2.17
C GLY A 116 -2.70 -4.91 -0.91
N ILE A 117 -3.10 -3.65 -1.05
CA ILE A 117 -3.70 -2.84 0.01
C ILE A 117 -4.97 -2.19 -0.51
N GLY A 118 -5.90 -1.92 0.39
CA GLY A 118 -7.15 -1.25 0.11
C GLY A 118 -7.53 -0.28 1.22
N ALA A 119 -8.33 0.71 0.87
CA ALA A 119 -8.97 1.60 1.83
C ALA A 119 -10.40 1.86 1.36
N MET A 120 -11.35 1.78 2.28
CA MET A 120 -12.76 2.04 2.04
C MET A 120 -13.25 3.06 3.07
N LEU A 121 -13.78 4.18 2.60
CA LEU A 121 -14.25 5.28 3.46
C LEU A 121 -13.22 5.75 4.51
N ALA A 122 -11.93 5.50 4.22
CA ALA A 122 -10.83 5.68 5.16
C ALA A 122 -9.76 6.59 4.58
N ARG A 123 -9.33 7.57 5.38
CA ARG A 123 -8.08 8.31 5.16
C ARG A 123 -6.95 7.50 5.76
N ALA A 124 -6.17 6.84 4.93
CA ALA A 124 -5.13 5.91 5.36
C ALA A 124 -3.76 6.25 4.75
N SER A 125 -2.70 5.88 5.46
CA SER A 125 -1.33 5.98 4.98
C SER A 125 -0.61 4.66 5.19
N PHE A 126 0.02 4.17 4.12
CA PHE A 126 0.83 2.97 4.13
C PHE A 126 2.28 3.37 3.85
N ARG A 127 3.20 2.96 4.71
CA ARG A 127 4.64 3.21 4.56
C ARG A 127 5.41 1.92 4.66
N ASN A 128 6.62 1.90 4.10
CA ASN A 128 7.53 0.76 4.17
C ASN A 128 6.88 -0.57 3.74
N TRP A 129 5.99 -0.52 2.73
CA TRP A 129 5.38 -1.72 2.17
C TRP A 129 6.47 -2.62 1.58
N LYS A 130 6.55 -3.86 2.05
CA LYS A 130 7.50 -4.85 1.57
C LYS A 130 6.86 -6.22 1.56
N VAL A 131 7.21 -7.00 0.54
CA VAL A 131 6.89 -8.41 0.42
C VAL A 131 8.22 -9.14 0.30
N SER A 132 8.53 -10.02 1.25
CA SER A 132 9.80 -10.77 1.28
C SER A 132 9.54 -12.26 1.33
N SER A 133 10.32 -13.04 0.61
CA SER A 133 10.29 -14.50 0.76
C SER A 133 10.80 -14.88 2.16
N ALA A 134 10.15 -15.85 2.81
CA ALA A 134 10.59 -16.31 4.12
C ALA A 134 11.98 -16.93 4.00
N GLY A 135 12.97 -16.37 4.72
CA GLY A 135 14.32 -16.92 4.80
C GLY A 135 15.44 -16.09 4.15
N GLN A 136 15.16 -14.97 3.48
CA GLN A 136 16.22 -14.01 3.12
C GLN A 136 16.35 -12.92 4.18
N GLY A 137 17.17 -13.22 5.20
CA GLY A 137 17.84 -12.21 6.01
C GLY A 137 18.72 -11.32 5.14
N GLY A 138 18.79 -10.03 5.47
CA GLY A 138 19.15 -8.96 4.56
C GLY A 138 20.52 -9.05 3.90
N GLN A 139 20.56 -8.64 2.63
CA GLN A 139 21.70 -7.97 2.03
C GLN A 139 21.25 -6.58 1.58
N GLN A 140 21.76 -5.57 2.28
CA GLN A 140 21.81 -4.21 1.77
C GLN A 140 22.73 -4.19 0.55
N GLY A 141 22.15 -4.15 -0.64
CA GLY A 141 22.85 -3.70 -1.84
C GLY A 141 23.02 -2.19 -1.77
N SER A 142 24.20 -1.76 -1.32
CA SER A 142 24.72 -0.41 -1.51
C SER A 142 25.01 -0.19 -2.99
N GLY A 143 23.99 0.18 -3.76
CA GLY A 143 24.14 0.67 -5.14
C GLY A 143 23.97 2.18 -5.13
N GLY A 144 25.07 2.90 -5.40
CA GLY A 144 25.12 4.36 -5.41
C GLY A 144 24.01 4.96 -6.27
N ALA A 145 23.10 5.69 -5.63
CA ALA A 145 22.11 6.49 -6.30
C ALA A 145 22.81 7.73 -6.87
N GLU A 146 23.02 7.75 -8.18
CA GLU A 146 23.21 9.01 -8.89
C GLU A 146 21.86 9.73 -8.82
N ALA A 147 21.80 10.73 -7.95
CA ALA A 147 20.59 11.49 -7.69
C ALA A 147 20.21 12.29 -8.94
N ILE A 148 19.17 11.85 -9.65
CA ILE A 148 18.46 12.71 -10.58
C ILE A 148 17.92 13.87 -9.73
N ARG A 149 18.52 15.05 -9.91
CA ARG A 149 18.03 16.29 -9.30
C ARG A 149 16.61 16.54 -9.82
N PRO A 150 15.64 16.85 -8.96
CA PRO A 150 14.31 17.19 -9.43
C PRO A 150 14.38 18.42 -10.34
N VAL A 151 13.90 18.27 -11.57
CA VAL A 151 13.71 19.35 -12.55
C VAL A 151 12.46 20.13 -12.15
N PHE A 152 12.52 20.79 -10.99
CA PHE A 152 11.67 21.95 -10.74
C PHE A 152 12.54 23.17 -10.97
N PRO A 153 12.02 24.23 -11.62
CA PRO A 153 12.75 25.47 -11.77
C PRO A 153 13.26 25.93 -10.40
N PRO A 154 14.48 26.49 -10.31
CA PRO A 154 15.07 26.88 -9.04
C PRO A 154 14.08 27.76 -8.29
N GLN A 155 13.76 27.36 -7.06
CA GLN A 155 12.78 28.01 -6.20
C GLN A 155 13.05 29.51 -6.16
N GLY A 156 12.23 30.27 -6.88
CA GLY A 156 12.13 31.70 -6.68
C GLY A 156 11.72 31.89 -5.23
N LYS A 157 12.54 32.61 -4.46
CA LYS A 157 12.21 32.97 -3.08
C LYS A 157 10.84 33.66 -3.11
N TYR A 158 9.82 33.03 -2.57
CA TYR A 158 8.53 33.66 -2.34
C TYR A 158 8.75 34.80 -1.35
N THR A 159 8.76 36.03 -1.83
CA THR A 159 8.98 37.23 -1.01
C THR A 159 7.64 37.68 -0.42
N GLY A 160 7.43 37.47 0.89
CA GLY A 160 6.28 38.02 1.62
C GLY A 160 5.74 37.12 2.74
N ASP A 161 4.66 37.57 3.39
CA ASP A 161 3.92 36.86 4.46
C ASP A 161 3.32 35.51 4.00
N ASP A 162 3.31 35.24 2.70
CA ASP A 162 2.86 33.99 2.10
C ASP A 162 3.80 32.81 2.37
N ALA A 163 5.03 33.05 2.86
CA ALA A 163 5.99 31.98 3.14
C ALA A 163 5.41 30.93 4.10
N LYS A 164 4.61 31.34 5.10
CA LYS A 164 3.96 30.42 6.05
C LYS A 164 2.83 29.62 5.42
N PHE A 165 2.10 30.24 4.49
CA PHE A 165 0.99 29.60 3.80
C PHE A 165 1.50 28.58 2.78
N VAL A 166 2.57 28.94 2.05
CA VAL A 166 3.30 28.03 1.17
C VAL A 166 3.86 26.86 1.96
N ASP A 167 4.52 27.09 3.10
CA ASP A 167 5.06 26.01 3.93
C ASP A 167 3.95 25.08 4.49
N MET A 168 2.77 25.64 4.78
CA MET A 168 1.60 24.88 5.20
C MET A 168 1.02 24.05 4.06
N ILE A 169 0.86 24.63 2.86
CA ILE A 169 0.37 23.94 1.67
C ILE A 169 1.36 22.86 1.23
N GLU A 170 2.66 23.15 1.24
CA GLU A 170 3.70 22.18 0.91
C GLU A 170 3.67 20.99 1.87
N ARG A 171 3.42 21.21 3.16
CA ARG A 171 3.26 20.11 4.14
C ARG A 171 1.98 19.32 3.96
N ASP A 172 0.90 19.96 3.53
CA ASP A 172 -0.43 19.34 3.43
C ASP A 172 -0.63 18.61 2.10
N ILE A 173 0.02 19.07 1.02
CA ILE A 173 -0.14 18.52 -0.35
C ILE A 173 1.05 17.64 -0.76
N LEU A 174 2.29 17.95 -0.38
CA LEU A 174 3.47 17.20 -0.83
C LEU A 174 3.92 16.17 0.22
N ASP A 175 3.53 14.90 0.06
CA ASP A 175 4.24 13.80 0.71
C ASP A 175 5.56 13.56 -0.03
N ARG A 176 6.64 14.23 0.42
CA ARG A 176 7.98 14.23 -0.21
C ARG A 176 8.67 12.86 -0.24
N LYS A 177 8.01 11.79 0.21
CA LYS A 177 8.56 10.44 0.34
C LYS A 177 7.73 9.39 -0.40
N LEU A 178 7.34 9.68 -1.64
CA LEU A 178 6.85 8.67 -2.58
C LEU A 178 8.04 7.82 -3.03
N SER A 179 8.32 6.71 -2.34
CA SER A 179 9.32 5.73 -2.78
C SER A 179 8.82 4.82 -3.92
N THR A 180 7.64 5.13 -4.48
CA THR A 180 7.00 4.38 -5.55
C THR A 180 7.50 4.90 -6.88
N LYS A 181 8.24 4.07 -7.61
CA LYS A 181 8.63 4.41 -8.98
C LYS A 181 7.47 4.16 -9.93
N TRP A 182 7.52 4.80 -11.10
CA TRP A 182 6.50 4.63 -12.13
C TRP A 182 6.38 3.17 -12.58
N GLU A 183 7.50 2.45 -12.57
CA GLU A 183 7.59 1.04 -12.93
C GLU A 183 6.95 0.11 -11.88
N ASP A 184 6.81 0.57 -10.63
CA ASP A 184 6.27 -0.22 -9.52
C ASP A 184 4.73 -0.31 -9.52
N VAL A 185 4.05 0.54 -10.31
CA VAL A 185 2.59 0.52 -10.47
C VAL A 185 2.21 -0.50 -11.55
N ALA A 186 1.53 -1.59 -11.21
CA ALA A 186 1.26 -2.68 -12.16
C ALA A 186 0.29 -2.29 -13.31
N LYS A 187 0.62 -2.71 -14.54
CA LYS A 187 -0.28 -2.85 -15.71
C LYS A 187 -1.16 -1.63 -16.07
N LEU A 188 -0.55 -0.45 -16.20
CA LEU A 188 -1.22 0.77 -16.64
C LEU A 188 -0.44 1.47 -17.76
N ASP A 189 0.19 0.72 -18.65
CA ASP A 189 1.18 1.28 -19.60
C ASP A 189 0.61 2.37 -20.51
N ASP A 190 -0.64 2.21 -20.97
CA ASP A 190 -1.32 3.22 -21.80
C ASP A 190 -1.69 4.47 -21.01
N ALA A 191 -2.30 4.31 -19.83
CA ALA A 191 -2.68 5.43 -18.95
C ALA A 191 -1.44 6.20 -18.48
N LYS A 192 -0.36 5.47 -18.21
CA LYS A 192 0.94 6.02 -17.88
C LYS A 192 1.50 6.85 -19.02
N ARG A 193 1.53 6.30 -20.25
CA ARG A 193 2.01 7.04 -21.42
C ARG A 193 1.23 8.34 -21.62
N ILE A 194 -0.10 8.29 -21.52
CA ILE A 194 -0.97 9.48 -21.66
C ILE A 194 -0.65 10.53 -20.60
N LEU A 195 -0.50 10.15 -19.34
CA LEU A 195 -0.19 11.11 -18.26
C LEU A 195 1.20 11.72 -18.40
N GLN A 196 2.20 10.94 -18.83
CA GLN A 196 3.52 11.47 -19.13
C GLN A 196 3.47 12.49 -20.27
N GLU A 197 2.71 12.21 -21.33
CA GLU A 197 2.52 13.12 -22.45
C GLU A 197 1.79 14.40 -22.04
N ALA A 198 0.78 14.31 -21.18
CA ALA A 198 -0.05 15.45 -20.79
C ALA A 198 0.58 16.33 -19.71
N VAL A 199 1.44 15.78 -18.84
CA VAL A 199 1.95 16.50 -17.65
C VAL A 199 3.46 16.76 -17.71
N VAL A 200 4.24 15.85 -18.29
CA VAL A 200 5.72 15.94 -18.25
C VAL A 200 6.28 16.57 -19.53
N LEU A 201 5.80 16.17 -20.70
CA LEU A 201 6.30 16.71 -21.98
C LEU A 201 6.11 18.23 -22.15
N PRO A 202 5.02 18.85 -21.68
CA PRO A 202 4.87 20.31 -21.75
C PRO A 202 5.96 21.07 -20.99
N LEU A 203 6.47 20.48 -19.90
CA LEU A 203 7.54 21.07 -19.08
C LEU A 203 8.93 20.89 -19.71
N LEU A 204 9.11 19.87 -20.55
CA LEU A 204 10.38 19.57 -21.22
C LEU A 204 10.52 20.24 -22.59
N MET A 205 9.41 20.57 -23.26
CA MET A 205 9.42 21.19 -24.59
C MET A 205 8.33 22.27 -24.71
N PRO A 206 8.45 23.38 -23.95
CA PRO A 206 7.41 24.42 -23.90
C PRO A 206 7.07 25.02 -25.26
N ASP A 207 8.04 25.05 -26.19
CA ASP A 207 7.88 25.65 -27.53
C ASP A 207 6.99 24.83 -28.48
N VAL A 208 6.72 23.55 -28.18
CA VAL A 208 5.91 22.65 -29.04
C VAL A 208 4.49 22.41 -28.49
N TYR A 209 4.26 22.77 -27.22
CA TYR A 209 2.99 22.62 -26.51
C TYR A 209 2.31 23.98 -26.30
N THR A 210 2.07 24.71 -27.40
CA THR A 210 1.37 26.01 -27.41
C THR A 210 -0.04 25.90 -28.01
N GLY A 211 -1.02 26.67 -27.51
CA GLY A 211 -2.38 26.72 -28.07
C GLY A 211 -3.30 25.62 -27.53
N ILE A 212 -4.08 24.91 -28.36
CA ILE A 212 -5.02 23.84 -27.91
C ILE A 212 -4.33 22.62 -27.27
N ARG A 213 -2.99 22.62 -27.19
CA ARG A 213 -2.13 21.64 -26.55
C ARG A 213 -1.44 22.20 -25.29
N GLU A 214 -1.83 23.38 -24.87
CA GLU A 214 -1.46 23.99 -23.59
C GLU A 214 -2.26 23.28 -22.47
N PRO A 215 -1.62 22.91 -21.35
CA PRO A 215 -2.29 22.25 -20.22
C PRO A 215 -3.27 23.16 -19.47
#